data_AF-A0A0F9CEQ1-F1
#
_entry.id   AF-A0A0F9CEQ1-F1
#
_cell.length_a   1.000
_cell.length_b   1.000
_cell.length_c   1.000
_cell.angle_alpha   90.00
_cell.angle_beta   90.00
_cell.angle_gamma   90.00
#
_symmetry.space_group_name_H-M   'P 1'
#
loop_
_entity.id
_entity.type
_entity.pdbx_description
1 polymer ?
#
loop_
_entity_poly.entity_id
_entity_poly.type
_entity_poly.pdbx_seq_one_letter_code
_entity_poly.pdbx_strand_id
1 'polypeptide(L)'
;MVKEVRTAATREALGPTLVKLAQEGLDIVVVDADLGVSTSAIKFGKEFPDRFITVGVTEQNMIGVAAGLAACGKIAFASSFAVFMPGHCFDQVRMAVAQPNLNVKLVASHGGIVTGEDGASAQALEDLSLM
;
A
#
# COMPACT_ATOMS: atom_id res chain seq x y z
N MET A 1 21.07 -26.47 11.17
CA MET A 1 21.23 -25.01 11.18
C MET A 1 19.85 -24.38 11.21
N VAL A 2 19.41 -23.87 12.35
CA VAL A 2 18.18 -23.05 12.43
C VAL A 2 18.55 -21.71 11.81
N LYS A 3 17.92 -21.34 10.68
CA LYS A 3 18.07 -19.99 10.12
C LYS A 3 17.64 -19.00 11.21
N GLU A 4 18.51 -18.03 11.54
CA GLU A 4 18.13 -16.89 12.39
C GLU A 4 16.80 -16.32 11.90
N VAL A 5 15.80 -16.36 12.75
CA VAL A 5 14.48 -15.79 12.45
C VAL A 5 14.65 -14.28 12.45
N ARG A 6 14.48 -13.67 11.29
CA ARG A 6 14.57 -12.22 11.13
C ARG A 6 13.39 -11.58 11.87
N THR A 7 13.65 -10.95 13.01
CA THR A 7 12.65 -10.33 13.91
C THR A 7 12.19 -8.94 13.45
N ALA A 8 11.99 -8.75 12.15
CA ALA A 8 11.54 -7.46 11.59
C ALA A 8 10.04 -7.49 11.31
N ALA A 9 9.35 -6.35 11.49
CA ALA A 9 7.95 -6.24 11.12
C ALA A 9 7.79 -6.34 9.60
N THR A 10 6.74 -7.03 9.12
CA THR A 10 6.51 -7.23 7.68
C THR A 10 6.45 -5.91 6.90
N ARG A 11 5.84 -4.86 7.48
CA ARG A 11 5.78 -3.50 6.92
C ARG A 11 7.16 -2.90 6.65
N GLU A 12 8.18 -3.21 7.45
CA GLU A 12 9.52 -2.63 7.30
C GLU A 12 10.21 -3.08 6.02
N ALA A 13 9.78 -4.21 5.45
CA ALA A 13 10.29 -4.72 4.20
C ALA A 13 9.78 -3.94 2.97
N LEU A 14 8.63 -3.25 3.07
CA LEU A 14 7.96 -2.63 1.93
C LEU A 14 8.88 -1.61 1.23
N GLY A 15 9.24 -0.53 1.93
CA GLY A 15 10.05 0.56 1.36
C GLY A 15 11.35 0.09 0.71
N PRO A 16 12.24 -0.64 1.42
CA PRO A 16 13.49 -1.12 0.86
C PRO A 16 13.30 -2.06 -0.34
N THR A 17 12.24 -2.87 -0.34
CA THR A 17 11.93 -3.75 -1.46
C THR A 17 11.48 -2.95 -2.68
N LEU A 18 10.62 -1.95 -2.51
CA LEU A 18 10.20 -1.08 -3.62
C LEU A 18 11.38 -0.30 -4.20
N VAL A 19 12.29 0.19 -3.35
CA VAL A 19 13.52 0.87 -3.80
C VAL A 19 14.35 -0.08 -4.65
N LYS A 20 14.61 -1.30 -4.16
CA LYS A 20 15.37 -2.31 -4.90
C LYS A 20 14.72 -2.62 -6.25
N LEU A 21 13.42 -2.86 -6.26
CA LEU A 21 12.68 -3.20 -7.49
C LEU A 21 12.71 -2.06 -8.53
N ALA A 22 12.61 -0.81 -8.09
CA ALA A 22 12.75 0.34 -9.00
C ALA A 22 14.18 0.50 -9.52
N GLN A 23 15.20 0.21 -8.70
CA GLN A 23 16.60 0.16 -9.14
C GLN A 23 16.88 -0.96 -10.15
N GLU A 24 16.14 -2.08 -10.06
CA GLU A 24 16.17 -3.17 -11.03
C GLU A 24 15.43 -2.83 -12.35
N GLY A 25 14.89 -1.61 -12.47
CA GLY A 25 14.31 -1.09 -13.71
C GLY A 25 12.79 -1.20 -13.80
N LEU A 26 12.10 -1.63 -12.74
CA LEU A 26 10.64 -1.61 -12.73
C LEU A 26 10.11 -0.17 -12.67
N ASP A 27 9.12 0.14 -13.52
CA ASP A 27 8.46 1.45 -13.60
C ASP A 27 7.40 1.60 -12.50
N ILE A 28 7.87 1.53 -11.24
CA ILE A 28 7.06 1.60 -10.03
C ILE A 28 6.72 3.05 -9.70
N VAL A 29 5.46 3.27 -9.36
CA VAL A 29 4.96 4.47 -8.69
C VAL A 29 4.25 4.07 -7.42
N VAL A 30 4.39 4.86 -6.36
CA VAL A 30 3.74 4.64 -5.07
C VAL A 30 2.72 5.73 -4.84
N VAL A 31 1.49 5.36 -4.48
CA VAL A 31 0.44 6.27 -4.05
C VAL A 31 0.14 5.99 -2.58
N ASP A 32 0.22 7.02 -1.74
CA ASP A 32 0.12 6.92 -0.29
C ASP A 32 -0.98 7.86 0.24
N ALA A 33 -1.65 7.43 1.31
CA ALA A 33 -2.72 8.19 1.97
C ALA A 33 -2.26 8.82 3.31
N ASP A 34 -1.11 9.48 3.31
CA ASP A 34 -0.47 10.10 4.50
C ASP A 34 -0.08 9.10 5.60
N LEU A 35 0.28 7.88 5.20
CA LEU A 35 0.70 6.80 6.10
C LEU A 35 2.09 6.25 5.76
N GLY A 36 2.81 6.89 4.85
CA GLY A 36 4.09 6.42 4.32
C GLY A 36 5.15 6.12 5.38
N VAL A 37 5.15 6.88 6.49
CA VAL A 37 6.05 6.62 7.64
C VAL A 37 5.68 5.31 8.30
N SER A 38 4.40 5.10 8.60
CA SER A 38 3.88 3.91 9.26
C SER A 38 3.92 2.67 8.38
N THR A 39 3.74 2.79 7.07
CA THR A 39 3.83 1.67 6.13
C THR A 39 5.28 1.38 5.69
N SER A 40 6.24 2.22 6.10
CA SER A 40 7.61 2.27 5.60
C SER A 40 7.74 2.64 4.11
N ALA A 41 6.64 2.93 3.39
CA ALA A 41 6.65 3.36 1.99
C ALA A 41 7.40 4.67 1.78
N ILE A 42 7.50 5.54 2.80
CA ILE A 42 8.24 6.81 2.74
C ILE A 42 9.71 6.63 2.33
N LYS A 43 10.31 5.46 2.59
CA LYS A 43 11.68 5.15 2.15
C LYS A 43 11.79 5.14 0.62
N PHE A 44 10.75 4.70 -0.08
CA PHE A 44 10.68 4.80 -1.54
C PHE A 44 10.63 6.26 -1.99
N GLY A 45 9.79 7.09 -1.34
CA GLY A 45 9.68 8.51 -1.69
C GLY A 45 10.94 9.34 -1.40
N LYS A 46 11.81 8.89 -0.50
CA LYS A 46 13.13 9.51 -0.28
C LYS A 46 14.09 9.26 -1.45
N GLU A 47 14.06 8.07 -2.04
CA GLU A 47 14.95 7.70 -3.16
C GLU A 47 14.37 8.08 -4.53
N PHE A 48 13.04 8.04 -4.68
CA PHE A 48 12.31 8.32 -5.91
C PHE A 48 11.18 9.32 -5.66
N PRO A 49 11.49 10.59 -5.30
CA PRO A 49 10.48 11.58 -4.94
C PRO A 49 9.47 11.84 -6.06
N ASP A 50 9.91 11.85 -7.31
CA ASP A 50 9.04 12.05 -8.48
C ASP A 50 8.10 10.86 -8.77
N ARG A 51 8.25 9.75 -8.03
CA ARG A 51 7.44 8.53 -8.17
C ARG A 51 6.64 8.20 -6.91
N PHE A 52 6.66 9.07 -5.90
CA PHE A 52 5.91 8.91 -4.66
C PHE A 52 4.87 10.02 -4.53
N ILE A 53 3.59 9.64 -4.63
CA ILE A 53 2.46 10.56 -4.68
C ILE A 53 1.68 10.40 -3.40
N THR A 54 1.68 11.42 -2.55
CA THR A 54 0.74 11.49 -1.41
C THR A 54 -0.53 12.19 -1.83
N VAL A 55 -1.68 11.64 -1.46
CA VAL A 55 -3.00 12.23 -1.71
C VAL A 55 -3.66 12.74 -0.42
N GLY A 56 -2.92 12.82 0.69
CA GLY A 56 -3.48 13.06 2.02
C GLY A 56 -4.37 11.92 2.49
N VAL A 57 -5.20 12.16 3.51
CA VAL A 57 -6.10 11.14 4.11
C VAL A 57 -7.32 10.88 3.22
N THR A 58 -7.09 10.32 2.03
CA THR A 58 -8.14 10.08 1.01
C THR A 58 -7.96 8.74 0.28
N GLU A 59 -8.19 7.61 0.94
CA GLU A 59 -7.98 6.27 0.35
C GLU A 59 -8.82 6.02 -0.92
N GLN A 60 -10.03 6.57 -0.99
CA GLN A 60 -10.87 6.47 -2.19
C GLN A 60 -10.19 7.12 -3.41
N ASN A 61 -9.63 8.32 -3.22
CA ASN A 61 -8.90 9.03 -4.26
C ASN A 61 -7.55 8.34 -4.55
N MET A 62 -6.86 7.82 -3.53
CA MET A 62 -5.62 7.04 -3.68
C MET A 62 -5.80 5.89 -4.68
N ILE A 63 -6.90 5.13 -4.56
CA ILE A 63 -7.20 4.04 -5.48
C ILE A 63 -7.50 4.54 -6.90
N GLY A 64 -8.26 5.64 -7.04
CA GLY A 64 -8.53 6.26 -8.35
C GLY A 64 -7.26 6.73 -9.06
N VAL A 65 -6.36 7.39 -8.34
CA VAL A 65 -5.04 7.82 -8.85
C VAL A 65 -4.19 6.60 -9.23
N ALA A 66 -4.12 5.58 -8.37
CA ALA A 66 -3.37 4.35 -8.66
C ALA A 66 -3.90 3.61 -9.90
N ALA A 67 -5.23 3.53 -10.05
CA ALA A 67 -5.88 2.95 -11.22
C ALA A 67 -5.51 3.74 -12.50
N GLY A 68 -5.59 5.07 -12.47
CA GLY A 68 -5.21 5.92 -13.60
C GLY A 68 -3.74 5.73 -14.00
N LEU A 69 -2.83 5.72 -13.02
CA LEU A 69 -1.40 5.48 -13.27
C LEU A 69 -1.14 4.10 -13.87
N ALA A 70 -1.82 3.07 -13.38
CA ALA A 70 -1.73 1.72 -13.93
C ALA A 70 -2.27 1.64 -15.36
N ALA A 71 -3.38 2.34 -15.66
CA ALA A 71 -3.91 2.45 -17.02
C ALA A 71 -2.96 3.19 -17.98
N CYS A 72 -2.11 4.09 -17.46
CA CYS A 72 -1.02 4.73 -18.20
C CYS A 72 0.26 3.88 -18.29
N GLY A 73 0.22 2.60 -17.91
CA GLY A 73 1.32 1.65 -18.07
C GLY A 73 2.30 1.57 -16.89
N LYS A 74 2.04 2.28 -15.79
CA LYS A 74 2.86 2.19 -14.57
C LYS A 74 2.56 0.92 -13.76
N ILE A 75 3.50 0.52 -12.92
CA ILE A 75 3.26 -0.47 -11.87
C ILE A 75 2.91 0.28 -10.59
N ALA A 76 1.62 0.48 -10.33
CA ALA A 76 1.16 1.30 -9.21
C ALA A 76 1.09 0.48 -7.92
N PHE A 77 1.74 0.96 -6.86
CA PHE A 77 1.61 0.43 -5.50
C PHE A 77 0.80 1.43 -4.67
N ALA A 78 -0.39 1.05 -4.23
CA ALA A 78 -1.18 1.81 -3.27
C ALA A 78 -0.88 1.31 -1.86
N SER A 79 -0.56 2.19 -0.92
CA SER A 79 -0.12 1.83 0.43
C SER A 79 -0.92 2.55 1.49
N SER A 80 -1.58 1.80 2.37
CA SER A 80 -2.35 2.31 3.52
C SER A 80 -2.48 1.23 4.61
N PHE A 81 -3.34 1.43 5.60
CA PHE A 81 -3.68 0.41 6.60
C PHE A 81 -4.87 -0.42 6.12
N ALA A 82 -4.95 -1.66 6.58
CA ALA A 82 -6.00 -2.61 6.21
C ALA A 82 -7.42 -2.12 6.55
N VAL A 83 -7.55 -1.37 7.65
CA VAL A 83 -8.86 -0.84 8.08
C VAL A 83 -9.35 0.26 7.13
N PHE A 84 -8.45 0.97 6.46
CA PHE A 84 -8.79 2.00 5.48
C PHE A 84 -8.83 1.45 4.05
N MET A 85 -7.96 0.49 3.73
CA MET A 85 -7.89 -0.20 2.45
C MET A 85 -7.92 -1.72 2.69
N PRO A 86 -9.08 -2.37 2.54
CA PRO A 86 -10.23 -1.91 1.74
C PRO A 86 -11.34 -1.13 2.47
N GLY A 87 -11.35 -1.02 3.81
CA GLY A 87 -12.55 -0.60 4.55
C GLY A 87 -13.20 0.74 4.11
N HIS A 88 -12.42 1.72 3.66
CA HIS A 88 -12.92 3.02 3.18
C HIS A 88 -12.99 3.14 1.65
N CYS A 89 -12.33 2.24 0.91
CA CYS A 89 -12.15 2.35 -0.55
C CYS A 89 -12.54 1.08 -1.32
N PHE A 90 -13.34 0.21 -0.72
CA PHE A 90 -13.72 -1.07 -1.30
C PHE A 90 -14.38 -0.94 -2.68
N ASP A 91 -15.33 -0.02 -2.86
CA ASP A 91 -15.99 0.15 -4.17
C ASP A 91 -15.01 0.67 -5.22
N GLN A 92 -14.06 1.55 -4.87
CA GLN A 92 -13.02 2.01 -5.78
C GLN A 92 -12.08 0.86 -6.17
N VAL A 93 -11.69 0.00 -5.22
CA VAL A 93 -10.91 -1.20 -5.52
C VAL A 93 -11.69 -2.11 -6.48
N ARG A 94 -12.96 -2.37 -6.19
CA ARG A 94 -13.83 -3.25 -6.98
C ARG A 94 -14.03 -2.72 -8.40
N MET A 95 -14.43 -1.45 -8.53
CA MET A 95 -14.87 -0.86 -9.79
C MET A 95 -13.73 -0.28 -10.61
N ALA A 96 -12.76 0.39 -9.99
CA ALA A 96 -11.69 1.08 -10.71
C ALA A 96 -10.45 0.21 -10.93
N VAL A 97 -10.24 -0.84 -10.11
CA VAL A 97 -9.04 -1.70 -10.22
C VAL A 97 -9.40 -3.11 -10.68
N ALA A 98 -10.25 -3.82 -9.93
CA ALA A 98 -10.52 -5.24 -10.17
C ALA A 98 -11.33 -5.48 -11.44
N GLN A 99 -12.42 -4.73 -11.63
CA GLN A 99 -13.28 -4.85 -12.81
C GLN A 99 -12.52 -4.66 -14.15
N PRO A 100 -11.68 -3.60 -14.32
CA PRO A 100 -10.86 -3.44 -15.53
C PRO A 100 -9.56 -4.27 -15.52
N ASN A 101 -9.27 -5.02 -14.46
CA ASN A 101 -8.06 -5.83 -14.28
C ASN A 101 -6.76 -5.01 -14.44
N LEU A 102 -6.67 -3.89 -13.73
CA LEU A 102 -5.51 -2.98 -13.81
C LEU A 102 -4.34 -3.44 -12.94
N ASN A 103 -3.12 -3.04 -13.34
CA ASN A 103 -1.86 -3.40 -12.68
C ASN A 103 -1.60 -2.58 -11.40
N VAL A 104 -2.50 -2.68 -10.42
CA VAL A 104 -2.35 -2.05 -9.10
C VAL A 104 -1.99 -3.10 -8.07
N LYS A 105 -1.05 -2.79 -7.19
CA LYS A 105 -0.64 -3.60 -6.03
C LYS A 105 -1.15 -2.91 -4.78
N LEU A 106 -2.11 -3.54 -4.10
CA LEU A 106 -2.65 -3.04 -2.84
C LEU A 106 -1.77 -3.56 -1.70
N VAL A 107 -1.13 -2.65 -0.97
CA VAL A 107 -0.30 -2.99 0.19
C VAL A 107 -0.95 -2.41 1.44
N ALA A 108 -1.80 -3.25 2.04
CA ALA A 108 -2.48 -2.97 3.29
C ALA A 108 -1.63 -3.47 4.47
N SER A 109 -1.11 -2.55 5.27
CA SER A 109 -0.39 -2.88 6.51
C SER A 109 -1.34 -2.92 7.71
N HIS A 110 -0.84 -3.35 8.88
CA HIS A 110 -1.61 -3.31 10.13
C HIS A 110 -2.94 -4.10 10.09
N GLY A 111 -2.98 -5.23 9.36
CA GLY A 111 -4.14 -6.13 9.35
C GLY A 111 -4.34 -6.86 10.69
N GLY A 112 -5.57 -7.22 11.00
CA GLY A 112 -5.94 -7.89 12.23
C GLY A 112 -5.92 -6.97 13.45
N ILE A 113 -5.56 -7.55 14.60
CA ILE A 113 -5.50 -6.87 15.91
C ILE A 113 -4.13 -6.24 16.22
N VAL A 114 -3.20 -6.25 15.25
CA VAL A 114 -1.78 -5.89 15.46
C VAL A 114 -1.58 -4.41 15.79
N THR A 115 -2.56 -3.56 15.49
CA THR A 115 -2.55 -2.13 15.87
C THR A 115 -2.57 -1.91 17.38
N GLY A 116 -3.01 -2.90 18.17
CA GLY A 116 -2.88 -2.88 19.63
C GLY A 116 -3.61 -1.70 20.28
N GLU A 117 -2.84 -0.72 20.75
CA GLU A 117 -3.33 0.43 21.54
C GLU A 117 -4.24 1.37 20.75
N ASP A 118 -4.18 1.39 19.42
CA ASP A 118 -5.06 2.21 18.57
C ASP A 118 -6.54 1.76 18.63
N GLY A 119 -6.80 0.55 19.14
CA GLY A 119 -8.14 0.06 19.46
C GLY A 119 -8.97 -0.36 18.25
N ALA A 120 -10.25 -0.67 18.50
CA ALA A 120 -11.13 -1.34 17.54
C ALA A 120 -11.33 -0.58 16.23
N SER A 121 -11.27 0.76 16.23
CA SER A 121 -11.37 1.57 15.01
C SER A 121 -10.18 1.41 14.06
N ALA A 122 -9.05 0.88 14.54
CA ALA A 122 -7.85 0.67 13.74
C ALA A 122 -7.62 -0.82 13.42
N GLN A 123 -8.47 -1.72 13.91
CA GLN A 123 -8.32 -3.17 13.72
C GLN A 123 -9.13 -3.62 12.51
N ALA A 124 -8.45 -4.17 11.51
CA ALA A 124 -9.11 -4.73 10.33
C ALA A 124 -9.33 -6.23 10.53
N LEU A 125 -10.57 -6.65 10.70
CA LEU A 125 -10.93 -8.07 10.87
C LEU A 125 -11.67 -8.63 9.64
N GLU A 126 -12.11 -7.74 8.76
CA GLU A 126 -12.93 -7.99 7.59
C GLU A 126 -12.17 -7.81 6.27
N ASP A 127 -10.93 -7.33 6.29
CA ASP A 127 -10.12 -7.02 5.10
C ASP A 127 -9.95 -8.24 4.18
N LEU A 128 -9.65 -9.40 4.75
CA LEU A 128 -9.54 -10.66 4.00
C LEU A 128 -10.88 -11.18 3.46
N SER A 129 -12.00 -10.77 4.04
CA SER A 129 -13.33 -11.16 3.54
C SER A 129 -13.82 -10.23 2.42
N LEU A 130 -13.34 -8.98 2.42
CA LEU A 130 -13.66 -7.99 1.40
C LEU A 130 -12.83 -8.19 0.12
N MET A 131 -11.58 -8.63 0.23
CA MET A 131 -10.66 -8.84 -0.91
C MET A 131 -10.74 -10.24 -1.51
#